data_AF-A0A9D4PBZ4-F1
#
_entry.id   AF-A0A9D4PBZ4-F1
#
_cell.length_a   1.000
_cell.length_b   1.000
_cell.length_c   1.000
_cell.angle_alpha   90.00
_cell.angle_beta   90.00
_cell.angle_gamma   90.00
#
_symmetry.space_group_name_H-M   'P 1'
#
loop_
_entity.id
_entity.type
_entity.pdbx_description
1 polymer ?
#
loop_
_entity_poly.entity_id
_entity_poly.type
_entity_poly.pdbx_seq_one_letter_code
_entity_poly.pdbx_strand_id
1 'polypeptide(L)'
;MPKQAYDYFLVLDFEATCSAEKGVPTPQEIIEFPVLKVNGRTFATESTFHTYVQPQAHPQLTAFCTELTGIVQDMVDDQPHLHQVLSRFDDWMREQGLLQARTVFVTFGDWDLQKM
;
A
#
# COMPACT_ATOMS: atom_id res chain seq x y z
N MET A 1 23.86 -6.44 -14.57
CA MET A 1 22.84 -7.01 -13.65
C MET A 1 22.25 -8.26 -14.30
N PRO A 2 21.88 -9.29 -13.51
CA PRO A 2 21.27 -10.50 -14.05
C PRO A 2 19.94 -10.15 -14.74
N LYS A 3 19.64 -10.86 -15.84
CA LYS A 3 18.42 -10.67 -16.61
C LYS A 3 17.21 -11.07 -15.77
N GLN A 4 16.29 -10.13 -15.54
CA GLN A 4 15.03 -10.40 -14.83
C GLN A 4 13.95 -10.90 -15.78
N ALA A 5 13.00 -11.67 -15.23
CA ALA A 5 11.83 -12.16 -15.96
C ALA A 5 10.76 -11.08 -16.14
N TYR A 6 10.75 -10.05 -15.30
CA TYR A 6 9.77 -8.96 -15.30
C TYR A 6 10.41 -7.66 -15.76
N ASP A 7 9.59 -6.82 -16.40
CA ASP A 7 9.98 -5.48 -16.85
C ASP A 7 9.94 -4.49 -15.68
N TYR A 8 8.97 -4.68 -14.76
CA TYR A 8 8.84 -3.91 -13.54
C TYR A 8 8.51 -4.77 -12.31
N PHE A 9 9.05 -4.38 -11.17
CA PHE A 9 8.61 -4.85 -9.86
C PHE A 9 7.75 -3.76 -9.21
N LEU A 10 6.60 -4.15 -8.68
CA LEU A 10 5.71 -3.27 -7.92
C LEU A 10 5.91 -3.57 -6.44
N VAL A 11 6.77 -2.79 -5.78
CA VAL A 11 7.05 -2.97 -4.35
C VAL A 11 5.93 -2.35 -3.55
N LEU A 12 5.21 -3.16 -2.79
CA LEU A 12 4.00 -2.82 -2.04
C LEU A 12 4.25 -3.12 -0.56
N ASP A 13 3.77 -2.23 0.29
CA ASP A 13 3.87 -2.35 1.76
C ASP A 13 2.70 -1.61 2.39
N PHE A 14 1.62 -2.30 2.75
CA PHE A 14 0.46 -1.63 3.33
C PHE A 14 0.69 -1.32 4.80
N GLU A 15 0.23 -0.15 5.24
CA GLU A 15 -0.03 0.06 6.66
C GLU A 15 -1.52 -0.14 6.93
N ALA A 16 -1.85 -0.70 8.09
CA ALA A 16 -3.24 -0.96 8.47
C ALA A 16 -3.55 -0.59 9.92
N THR A 17 -4.84 -0.42 10.23
CA THR A 17 -5.33 -0.24 11.59
C THR A 17 -4.85 -1.38 12.49
N CYS A 18 -4.40 -1.04 13.70
CA CYS A 18 -3.77 -1.98 14.61
C CYS A 18 -4.02 -1.59 16.08
N SER A 19 -3.89 -2.56 17.00
CA SER A 19 -4.22 -2.39 18.42
C SER A 19 -3.39 -3.35 19.28
N ALA A 20 -2.84 -2.86 20.40
CA ALA A 20 -2.13 -3.67 21.39
C ALA A 20 -3.08 -4.37 22.39
N GLU A 21 -4.17 -3.70 22.78
CA GLU A 21 -5.00 -4.15 23.91
C GLU A 21 -6.02 -5.22 23.52
N LYS A 22 -6.54 -5.15 22.28
CA LYS A 22 -7.66 -5.98 21.81
C LYS A 22 -7.26 -6.97 20.71
N GLY A 23 -5.96 -7.12 20.45
CA GLY A 23 -5.45 -7.83 19.28
C GLY A 23 -5.69 -7.06 17.98
N VAL A 24 -5.53 -7.77 16.85
CA VAL A 24 -5.74 -7.21 15.50
C VAL A 24 -7.21 -6.79 15.34
N PRO A 25 -7.51 -5.52 14.97
CA PRO A 25 -8.87 -5.07 14.71
C PRO A 25 -9.58 -5.96 13.69
N THR A 26 -10.88 -6.19 13.88
CA THR A 26 -11.71 -6.91 12.92
C THR A 26 -12.89 -6.02 12.51
N PRO A 27 -12.98 -5.57 11.25
CA PRO A 27 -11.98 -5.76 10.19
C PRO A 27 -10.69 -4.99 10.48
N GLN A 28 -9.58 -5.45 9.89
CA GLN A 28 -8.35 -4.68 9.77
C GLN A 28 -8.42 -3.90 8.46
N GLU A 29 -8.11 -2.60 8.48
CA GLU A 29 -8.30 -1.71 7.35
C GLU A 29 -6.98 -1.06 6.93
N ILE A 30 -6.72 -0.98 5.62
CA ILE A 30 -5.58 -0.24 5.06
C ILE A 30 -5.71 1.24 5.42
N ILE A 31 -4.63 1.85 5.90
CA ILE A 31 -4.52 3.28 6.22
C ILE A 31 -3.43 3.98 5.42
N GLU A 32 -2.51 3.24 4.79
CA GLU A 32 -1.53 3.75 3.82
C GLU A 32 -1.35 2.76 2.67
N PHE A 33 -1.30 3.26 1.44
CA PHE A 33 -1.15 2.46 0.22
C PHE A 33 0.03 2.98 -0.64
N PRO A 34 1.27 2.61 -0.29
CA PRO A 34 2.44 2.91 -1.09
C PRO A 34 2.75 1.78 -2.11
N VAL A 35 3.04 2.16 -3.35
CA VAL A 35 3.59 1.25 -4.37
C VAL A 35 4.73 1.92 -5.12
N LEU A 36 5.88 1.27 -5.18
CA LEU A 36 7.01 1.70 -6.00
C LEU A 36 7.05 0.91 -7.32
N LYS A 37 7.11 1.63 -8.44
CA LYS A 37 7.45 1.06 -9.75
C LYS A 37 8.97 1.01 -9.88
N VAL A 38 9.55 -0.18 -9.77
CA VAL A 38 10.99 -0.41 -9.88
C VAL A 38 11.32 -1.07 -11.22
N ASN A 39 12.24 -0.48 -11.98
CA ASN A 39 12.67 -1.01 -13.27
C ASN A 39 13.43 -2.33 -13.10
N GLY A 40 12.98 -3.39 -13.79
CA GLY A 40 13.57 -4.72 -13.67
C GLY A 40 14.99 -4.85 -14.23
N ARG A 41 15.48 -3.89 -15.03
CA ARG A 41 16.84 -3.86 -15.57
C ARG A 41 17.80 -3.05 -14.73
N THR A 42 17.37 -1.87 -14.27
CA THR A 42 18.24 -0.90 -13.58
C THR A 42 18.07 -0.91 -12.07
N PHE A 43 16.98 -1.49 -11.55
CA PHE A 43 16.50 -1.39 -10.16
C PHE A 43 16.29 0.05 -9.68
N ALA A 44 16.18 1.01 -10.60
CA ALA A 44 15.79 2.36 -10.26
C ALA A 44 14.27 2.43 -10.04
N THR A 45 13.86 3.20 -9.03
CA THR A 45 12.46 3.59 -8.87
C THR A 45 12.11 4.62 -9.92
N GLU A 46 11.15 4.31 -10.79
CA GLU A 46 10.72 5.18 -11.88
C GLU A 46 9.47 5.99 -11.53
N SER A 47 8.64 5.48 -10.61
CA SER A 47 7.43 6.16 -10.14
C SER A 47 7.03 5.62 -8.78
N THR A 48 6.27 6.43 -8.05
CA THR A 48 5.67 6.08 -6.76
C THR A 48 4.18 6.40 -6.81
N PHE A 49 3.36 5.45 -6.40
CA PHE A 49 1.99 5.70 -5.95
C PHE A 49 2.02 5.74 -4.43
N HIS A 50 1.42 6.76 -3.83
CA HIS A 50 1.37 6.90 -2.38
C HIS A 50 0.11 7.67 -2.01
N THR A 51 -0.66 7.13 -1.08
CA THR A 51 -1.82 7.80 -0.50
C THR A 51 -2.14 7.22 0.86
N TYR A 52 -2.64 8.07 1.75
CA TYR A 52 -3.34 7.63 2.95
C TYR A 52 -4.78 7.23 2.60
N VAL A 53 -5.37 6.40 3.45
CA VAL A 53 -6.73 5.86 3.30
C VAL A 53 -7.49 6.14 4.59
N GLN A 54 -8.71 6.67 4.48
CA GLN A 54 -9.56 6.87 5.65
C GLN A 54 -10.31 5.56 6.00
N PRO A 55 -10.03 4.93 7.16
CA PRO A 55 -10.73 3.73 7.59
C PRO A 55 -12.19 4.03 7.95
N GLN A 56 -13.09 3.08 7.70
CA GLN A 56 -14.53 3.25 7.88
C GLN A 56 -15.07 2.47 9.09
N ALA A 57 -14.53 1.29 9.39
CA ALA A 57 -14.98 0.48 10.52
C ALA A 57 -14.36 0.93 11.85
N HIS A 58 -13.08 1.30 11.82
CA HIS A 58 -12.34 1.84 12.97
C HIS A 58 -11.70 3.19 12.62
N PRO A 59 -12.49 4.28 12.50
CA PRO A 59 -11.99 5.59 12.03
C PRO A 59 -10.95 6.25 12.95
N GLN A 60 -10.82 5.79 14.19
CA GLN A 60 -9.93 6.36 15.18
C GLN A 60 -8.72 5.45 15.37
N LEU A 61 -7.54 5.94 15.01
CA LEU A 61 -6.29 5.21 15.18
C LEU A 61 -5.97 5.07 16.67
N THR A 62 -5.47 3.90 17.07
CA THR A 62 -4.98 3.70 18.43
C THR A 62 -3.60 4.33 18.59
N ALA A 63 -3.25 4.76 19.81
CA ALA A 63 -1.91 5.27 20.09
C ALA A 63 -0.81 4.26 19.71
N PHE A 64 -1.05 2.97 19.97
CA PHE A 64 -0.15 1.90 19.52
C PHE A 64 0.07 1.91 18.01
N CYS A 65 -0.99 2.14 17.23
CA CYS A 65 -0.85 2.15 15.79
C CYS A 65 -0.06 3.36 15.30
N THR A 66 -0.32 4.54 15.86
CA THR A 66 0.48 5.72 15.58
C THR A 66 1.95 5.54 15.99
N GLU A 67 2.24 4.89 17.11
CA GLU A 67 3.62 4.59 17.53
C GLU A 67 4.32 3.60 16.62
N LEU A 68 3.60 2.61 16.09
CA LEU A 68 4.15 1.56 15.22
C LEU A 68 4.41 2.06 13.80
N THR A 69 3.43 2.75 13.20
CA THR A 69 3.48 3.16 11.78
C THR A 69 3.95 4.60 11.58
N GLY A 70 3.89 5.43 12.63
CA GLY A 70 4.14 6.87 12.54
C GLY A 70 2.96 7.67 11.97
N ILE A 71 1.85 7.03 11.61
CA ILE A 71 0.67 7.69 11.02
C ILE A 71 -0.20 8.27 12.14
N VAL A 72 -0.39 9.59 12.11
CA VAL A 72 -1.29 10.30 13.04
C VAL A 72 -2.71 10.43 12.45
N GLN A 73 -3.69 10.69 13.31
CA GLN A 73 -5.10 10.79 12.92
C GLN A 73 -5.32 11.81 11.77
N ASP A 74 -4.71 12.98 11.86
CA ASP A 74 -4.81 14.04 10.85
C ASP A 74 -4.31 13.63 9.46
N MET A 75 -3.49 12.57 9.35
CA MET A 75 -3.00 12.07 8.07
C MET A 75 -4.02 11.18 7.35
N VAL A 76 -4.92 10.53 8.09
CA VAL A 76 -5.98 9.67 7.55
C VAL A 76 -7.34 10.35 7.52
N ASP A 77 -7.52 11.40 8.33
CA ASP A 77 -8.71 12.24 8.30
C ASP A 77 -8.85 12.94 6.93
N ASP A 78 -10.09 13.01 6.45
CA ASP A 78 -10.48 13.57 5.14
C ASP A 78 -9.79 12.94 3.92
N GLN A 79 -9.13 11.79 4.10
CA GLN A 79 -8.55 11.03 2.99
C GLN A 79 -9.62 10.21 2.24
N PRO A 80 -9.36 9.81 0.99
CA PRO A 80 -10.28 8.95 0.26
C PRO A 80 -10.43 7.59 0.96
N HIS A 81 -11.63 7.01 0.86
CA HIS A 81 -11.84 5.64 1.31
C HIS A 81 -11.18 4.63 0.36
N LEU A 82 -10.96 3.41 0.84
CA LEU A 82 -10.21 2.38 0.11
C LEU A 82 -10.72 2.14 -1.32
N HIS A 83 -12.04 2.13 -1.55
CA HIS A 83 -12.60 1.94 -2.89
C HIS A 83 -12.19 3.05 -3.88
N GLN A 84 -12.06 4.30 -3.41
CA GLN A 84 -11.62 5.43 -4.22
C GLN A 84 -10.12 5.34 -4.48
N VAL A 85 -9.34 4.93 -3.48
CA VAL A 85 -7.90 4.70 -3.61
C VAL A 85 -7.61 3.59 -4.61
N LEU A 86 -8.36 2.49 -4.59
CA LEU A 86 -8.24 1.40 -5.58
C LEU A 86 -8.53 1.89 -7.00
N SER A 87 -9.53 2.74 -7.20
CA SER A 87 -9.79 3.36 -8.50
C SER A 87 -8.61 4.22 -8.96
N ARG A 88 -8.06 5.05 -8.08
CA ARG A 88 -6.88 5.88 -8.38
C ARG A 88 -5.64 5.03 -8.68
N PHE A 89 -5.50 3.89 -8.01
CA PHE A 89 -4.41 2.96 -8.27
C PHE A 89 -4.55 2.30 -9.64
N ASP A 90 -5.76 1.91 -10.06
CA ASP A 90 -6.02 1.39 -11.42
C ASP A 90 -5.66 2.44 -12.49
N ASP A 91 -6.08 3.69 -12.29
CA ASP A 91 -5.75 4.81 -13.17
C ASP A 91 -4.23 5.02 -13.26
N TRP A 92 -3.54 5.04 -12.12
CA TRP A 92 -2.08 5.14 -12.06
C TRP A 92 -1.41 3.98 -12.81
N MET A 93 -1.89 2.74 -12.65
CA MET A 93 -1.33 1.60 -13.38
C MET A 93 -1.48 1.72 -14.90
N ARG A 94 -2.61 2.28 -15.37
CA ARG A 94 -2.84 2.56 -16.79
C ARG A 94 -1.89 3.64 -17.30
N GLU A 95 -1.77 4.75 -16.60
CA GLU A 95 -0.88 5.86 -16.94
C GLU A 95 0.60 5.43 -16.99
N GLN A 96 0.99 4.54 -16.08
CA GLN A 96 2.35 4.00 -16.00
C GLN A 96 2.66 2.89 -17.03
N GLY A 97 1.68 2.49 -17.85
CA GLY A 97 1.81 1.43 -18.85
C GLY A 97 2.02 0.03 -18.26
N LEU A 98 1.61 -0.19 -17.00
CA LEU A 98 1.87 -1.43 -16.27
C LEU A 98 0.99 -2.58 -16.75
N LEU A 99 -0.17 -2.29 -17.35
CA LEU A 99 -1.10 -3.30 -17.85
C LEU A 99 -0.60 -4.04 -19.11
N GLN A 100 0.38 -3.46 -19.82
CA GLN A 100 0.98 -4.08 -21.01
C GLN A 100 2.41 -4.60 -20.75
N ALA A 101 2.96 -4.34 -19.58
CA ALA A 101 4.28 -4.79 -19.17
C ALA A 101 4.21 -6.10 -18.37
N ARG A 102 5.31 -6.85 -18.32
CA ARG A 102 5.39 -7.99 -17.39
C ARG A 102 5.73 -7.46 -16.01
N THR A 103 4.74 -7.41 -15.14
CA THR A 103 4.87 -6.85 -13.79
C THR A 103 4.61 -7.93 -12.74
N VAL A 104 5.16 -7.73 -11.55
CA VAL A 104 4.90 -8.58 -10.39
C VAL A 104 4.92 -7.74 -9.12
N PHE A 105 4.01 -8.02 -8.19
CA PHE A 105 4.05 -7.43 -6.86
C PHE A 105 5.15 -8.07 -6.03
N VAL A 106 5.82 -7.24 -5.23
CA VAL A 106 6.85 -7.64 -4.28
C VAL A 106 6.47 -7.07 -2.93
N THR A 107 6.31 -7.93 -1.93
CA THR A 107 5.94 -7.58 -0.56
C THR A 107 6.95 -8.19 0.42
N PHE A 108 7.03 -7.67 1.64
CA PHE A 108 7.84 -8.27 2.69
C PHE A 108 7.01 -9.30 3.48
N GLY A 109 6.96 -10.52 2.96
CA GLY A 109 6.16 -11.61 3.54
C GLY A 109 4.80 -11.76 2.86
N ASP A 110 3.94 -12.59 3.45
CA ASP A 110 2.64 -12.94 2.90
C ASP A 110 1.49 -12.05 3.41
N TRP A 111 1.78 -11.18 4.38
CA TRP A 111 0.73 -10.46 5.11
C TRP A 111 -0.12 -9.56 4.20
N ASP A 112 0.51 -8.72 3.36
CA ASP A 112 -0.16 -7.72 2.52
C ASP A 112 -1.18 -8.29 1.52
N LEU A 113 -0.87 -9.44 0.91
CA LEU A 113 -1.66 -10.00 -0.19
C LEU A 113 -2.33 -11.34 0.13
N GLN A 114 -1.98 -11.98 1.26
CA GLN A 114 -2.60 -13.25 1.70
C GLN A 114 -3.41 -13.13 2.98
N LYS A 115 -3.07 -12.21 3.90
CA LYS A 115 -3.67 -12.16 5.24
C LYS A 115 -4.62 -10.98 5.44
N MET A 116 -4.37 -9.87 4.78
CA MET A 116 -5.18 -8.66 4.91
C MET A 116 -6.55 -8.77 4.22
#